data_AF-A0A2M7QYF2-F1
#
_entry.id   AF-A0A2M7QYF2-F1
#
_cell.length_a   1.000
_cell.length_b   1.000
_cell.length_c   1.000
_cell.angle_alpha   90.00
_cell.angle_beta   90.00
_cell.angle_gamma   90.00
#
_symmetry.space_group_name_H-M   'P 1'
#
loop_
_entity.id
_entity.type
_entity.pdbx_description
1 polymer ?
#
loop_
_entity_poly.entity_id
_entity_poly.type
_entity_poly.pdbx_seq_one_letter_code
_entity_poly.pdbx_strand_id
1 'polypeptide(L)'
;MDNMKKYTPYIFPGLVFLLVFFLVFRWFQLRNQTNDLDFSEGIEIENLSLEEQKSVLSGVGDYSTVSLDPKETEENSDAMTEEPVGGVVRYAIEDGKVRFSVIVNSVDEQYSVWLRDPDTEELSRAFDLVPGKGGLVGSAALSTELLPVEVVVSTSADKAQAVESAVLRGMIKPMAEEQN
;
A
#
# COMPACT_ATOMS: atom_id res chain seq x y z
N MET A 1 -27.83 54.12 2.63
CA MET A 1 -26.91 53.06 2.15
C MET A 1 -25.73 52.99 3.12
N ASP A 2 -25.94 52.55 4.36
CA ASP A 2 -24.90 52.57 5.41
C ASP A 2 -24.57 51.19 6.00
N ASN A 3 -25.30 50.15 5.59
CA ASN A 3 -25.10 48.79 6.10
C ASN A 3 -23.90 48.05 5.46
N MET A 4 -23.32 48.55 4.37
CA MET A 4 -22.16 47.93 3.71
C MET A 4 -20.83 48.17 4.45
N LYS A 5 -20.71 49.26 5.21
CA LYS A 5 -19.46 49.62 5.93
C LYS A 5 -19.26 48.82 7.22
N LYS A 6 -20.31 48.16 7.72
CA LYS A 6 -20.29 47.39 8.98
C LYS A 6 -19.69 45.99 8.79
N TYR A 7 -19.76 45.44 7.58
CA TYR A 7 -19.24 44.11 7.27
C TYR A 7 -17.82 44.12 6.68
N THR A 8 -17.36 45.26 6.15
CA THR A 8 -15.99 45.45 5.62
C THR A 8 -14.87 44.93 6.52
N PRO A 9 -14.85 45.17 7.84
CA PRO A 9 -13.76 44.66 8.69
C PRO A 9 -13.81 43.13 8.91
N TYR A 10 -14.91 42.45 8.59
CA TYR A 10 -15.06 41.00 8.72
C TYR A 10 -14.76 40.25 7.41
N ILE A 11 -14.75 40.94 6.27
CA ILE A 11 -14.44 40.33 4.96
C ILE A 11 -12.99 39.84 4.93
N PHE A 12 -12.05 40.65 5.42
CA PHE A 12 -10.63 40.29 5.40
C PHE A 12 -10.31 39.08 6.29
N PRO A 13 -10.75 39.03 7.57
CA PRO A 13 -10.64 37.81 8.38
C PRO A 13 -11.31 36.59 7.75
N GLY A 14 -12.48 36.77 7.13
CA GLY A 14 -13.20 35.68 6.45
C GLY A 14 -12.42 35.09 5.28
N LEU A 15 -11.80 35.94 4.44
CA LEU A 15 -10.97 35.50 3.32
C LEU A 15 -9.72 34.74 3.79
N VAL A 16 -9.08 35.19 4.86
CA VAL A 16 -7.93 34.48 5.46
C VAL A 16 -8.35 33.10 5.94
N PHE A 17 -9.51 33.00 6.60
CA PHE A 17 -10.02 31.72 7.08
C PHE A 17 -10.32 30.75 5.92
N LEU A 18 -10.91 31.26 4.84
CA LEU A 18 -11.15 30.50 3.61
C LEU A 18 -9.86 30.00 2.96
N LEU A 19 -8.83 30.85 2.93
CA LEU A 19 -7.52 30.50 2.38
C LEU A 19 -6.84 29.42 3.22
N VAL A 20 -6.84 29.55 4.56
CA VAL A 20 -6.27 28.54 5.46
C VAL A 20 -7.02 27.21 5.30
N PHE A 21 -8.36 27.24 5.27
CA PHE A 21 -9.16 26.04 5.02
C PHE A 21 -8.80 25.40 3.67
N PHE A 22 -8.68 26.21 2.62
CA PHE A 22 -8.27 25.73 1.29
C PHE A 22 -6.86 25.12 1.31
N LEU A 23 -5.90 25.72 2.02
CA LEU A 23 -4.54 25.17 2.14
C LEU A 23 -4.52 23.87 2.93
N VAL A 24 -5.26 23.76 4.03
CA VAL A 24 -5.37 22.50 4.81
C VAL A 24 -6.04 21.43 3.98
N PHE A 25 -7.14 21.76 3.29
CA PHE A 25 -7.83 20.84 2.40
C PHE A 25 -6.95 20.40 1.23
N ARG A 26 -6.24 21.33 0.59
CA ARG A 26 -5.27 21.03 -0.48
C ARG A 26 -4.13 20.18 0.03
N TRP A 27 -3.57 20.47 1.20
CA TRP A 27 -2.51 19.68 1.82
C TRP A 27 -2.99 18.27 2.16
N PHE A 28 -4.22 18.13 2.67
CA PHE A 28 -4.86 16.85 2.92
C PHE A 28 -5.08 16.06 1.61
N GLN A 29 -5.55 16.72 0.54
CA GLN A 29 -5.65 16.08 -0.78
C GLN A 29 -4.28 15.66 -1.31
N LEU A 30 -3.25 16.50 -1.19
CA LEU A 30 -1.89 16.18 -1.65
C LEU A 30 -1.28 14.99 -0.88
N ARG A 31 -1.62 14.85 0.40
CA ARG A 31 -1.24 13.68 1.21
C ARG A 31 -2.00 12.41 0.82
N ASN A 32 -3.20 12.54 0.27
CA ASN A 32 -3.93 11.40 -0.29
C ASN A 32 -3.49 11.06 -1.73
N GLN A 33 -3.04 12.05 -2.50
CA GLN A 33 -2.51 11.91 -3.87
C GLN A 33 -1.06 11.41 -3.93
N THR A 34 -0.35 11.30 -2.80
CA THR A 34 0.99 10.71 -2.75
C THR A 34 0.99 9.17 -2.83
N ASN A 35 -0.16 8.58 -3.20
CA ASN A 35 -0.27 7.21 -3.68
C ASN A 35 -0.32 7.15 -5.22
N ASP A 36 0.10 8.20 -5.93
CA ASP A 36 0.38 8.09 -7.36
C ASP A 36 1.71 7.36 -7.51
N LEU A 37 1.58 6.06 -7.73
CA LEU A 37 2.66 5.10 -7.80
C LEU A 37 3.10 5.06 -9.25
N ASP A 38 4.23 5.70 -9.50
CA ASP A 38 4.86 5.86 -10.81
C ASP A 38 5.39 4.48 -11.29
N PHE A 39 4.47 3.58 -11.65
CA PHE A 39 4.72 2.54 -12.63
C PHE A 39 4.58 3.20 -13.99
N SER A 40 5.71 3.52 -14.62
CA SER A 40 5.86 3.90 -16.03
C SER A 40 4.62 4.58 -16.66
N GLU A 41 4.52 5.91 -16.59
CA GLU A 41 3.57 6.75 -17.35
C GLU A 41 2.24 6.05 -17.73
N GLY A 42 1.32 5.89 -16.77
CA GLY A 42 -0.09 5.58 -17.07
C GLY A 42 -0.73 4.41 -16.33
N ILE A 43 -0.08 3.82 -15.32
CA ILE A 43 -0.67 2.69 -14.57
C ILE A 43 -0.99 3.09 -13.13
N GLU A 44 -2.27 3.32 -12.86
CA GLU A 44 -2.80 3.74 -11.55
C GLU A 44 -2.92 2.52 -10.61
N ILE A 45 -2.18 2.53 -9.50
CA ILE A 45 -2.40 1.61 -8.37
C ILE A 45 -3.42 2.24 -7.44
N GLU A 46 -4.60 1.63 -7.35
CA GLU A 46 -5.71 2.11 -6.53
C GLU A 46 -5.69 1.44 -5.15
N ASN A 47 -5.79 2.25 -4.09
CA ASN A 47 -6.09 1.74 -2.76
C ASN A 47 -7.55 1.24 -2.72
N LEU A 48 -7.77 0.02 -2.24
CA LEU A 48 -9.12 -0.55 -2.14
C LEU A 48 -9.98 0.25 -1.15
N SER A 49 -11.28 0.36 -1.45
CA SER A 49 -12.25 0.89 -0.49
C SER A 49 -12.39 -0.01 0.74
N LEU A 50 -12.91 0.52 1.86
CA LEU A 50 -13.10 -0.26 3.10
C LEU A 50 -13.98 -1.51 2.92
N GLU A 51 -14.97 -1.45 2.02
CA GLU A 51 -15.84 -2.58 1.70
C GLU A 51 -15.10 -3.66 0.91
N GLU A 52 -14.31 -3.27 -0.09
CA GLU A 52 -13.49 -4.20 -0.89
C GLU A 52 -12.39 -4.84 -0.04
N GLN A 53 -11.71 -4.04 0.79
CA GLN A 53 -10.73 -4.55 1.74
C GLN A 53 -11.36 -5.59 2.68
N LYS A 54 -12.58 -5.32 3.18
CA LYS A 54 -13.29 -6.28 4.03
C LYS A 54 -13.65 -7.57 3.27
N SER A 55 -14.01 -7.49 1.99
CA SER A 55 -14.28 -8.66 1.17
C SER A 55 -13.04 -9.57 1.06
N VAL A 56 -11.91 -9.00 0.64
CA VAL A 56 -10.64 -9.74 0.47
C VAL A 56 -10.15 -10.32 1.80
N LEU A 57 -10.25 -9.56 2.88
CA LEU A 57 -9.82 -10.02 4.21
C LEU A 57 -10.76 -11.04 4.84
N SER A 58 -12.06 -10.98 4.53
CA SER A 58 -13.07 -11.92 5.03
C SER A 58 -13.00 -13.31 4.39
N GLY A 59 -12.31 -13.44 3.24
CA GLY A 59 -12.12 -14.70 2.54
C GLY A 59 -13.39 -15.24 1.86
N VAL A 60 -14.41 -14.42 1.67
CA VAL A 60 -15.63 -14.79 0.94
C VAL A 60 -15.40 -14.52 -0.55
N GLY A 61 -14.77 -15.47 -1.25
CA GLY A 61 -14.42 -15.37 -2.69
C GLY A 61 -13.30 -16.34 -3.09
N ASP A 62 -13.04 -16.47 -4.40
CA ASP A 62 -11.98 -17.31 -4.94
C ASP A 62 -10.62 -16.61 -4.85
N TYR A 63 -10.02 -16.65 -3.65
CA TYR A 63 -8.73 -16.01 -3.37
C TYR A 63 -7.58 -17.01 -3.42
N SER A 64 -6.51 -16.62 -4.12
CA SER A 64 -5.22 -17.29 -4.04
C SER A 64 -4.41 -16.73 -2.87
N THR A 65 -3.63 -17.59 -2.21
CA THR A 65 -2.76 -17.19 -1.10
C THR A 65 -1.32 -17.59 -1.42
N VAL A 66 -0.41 -16.62 -1.33
CA VAL A 66 1.03 -16.80 -1.46
C VAL A 66 1.64 -16.54 -0.09
N SER A 67 2.45 -17.48 0.40
CA SER A 67 3.25 -17.26 1.60
C SER A 67 4.34 -16.25 1.28
N LEU A 68 4.61 -15.32 2.20
CA LEU A 68 5.78 -14.47 2.10
C LEU A 68 6.96 -15.18 2.77
N ASP A 69 8.06 -15.27 2.06
CA ASP A 69 9.28 -15.87 2.56
C ASP A 69 10.12 -14.80 3.28
N PRO A 70 10.61 -15.08 4.49
CA PRO A 70 11.56 -14.20 5.15
C PRO A 70 12.83 -14.13 4.34
N LYS A 71 13.44 -12.93 4.27
CA LYS A 71 14.74 -12.77 3.61
C LYS A 71 15.75 -13.67 4.34
N GLU A 72 16.39 -14.58 3.59
CA GLU A 72 17.51 -15.37 4.08
C GLU A 72 18.61 -14.41 4.57
N THR A 73 18.63 -14.16 5.87
CA THR A 73 19.72 -13.43 6.51
C THR A 73 20.80 -14.48 6.73
N GLU A 74 21.96 -14.28 6.09
CA GLU A 74 23.09 -15.18 6.19
C GLU A 74 23.34 -15.61 7.64
N GLU A 75 23.53 -16.92 7.80
CA GLU A 75 23.83 -17.63 9.03
C GLU A 75 24.81 -16.85 9.93
N ASN A 76 24.30 -16.19 10.96
CA ASN A 76 25.03 -15.83 12.17
C ASN A 76 24.03 -15.46 13.29
N SER A 77 23.15 -16.40 13.63
CA SER A 77 22.20 -16.23 14.73
C SER A 77 22.77 -16.78 16.03
N ASP A 78 23.66 -16.01 16.67
CA ASP A 78 23.77 -15.99 18.14
C ASP A 78 22.74 -14.97 18.66
N ALA A 79 21.45 -15.30 18.54
CA ALA A 79 20.39 -14.50 19.16
C ALA A 79 19.15 -15.38 19.39
N MET A 80 18.98 -15.73 20.66
CA MET A 80 17.82 -16.39 21.21
C MET A 80 16.66 -15.37 21.27
N THR A 81 15.46 -15.78 20.84
CA THR A 81 14.14 -15.19 21.20
C THR A 81 13.60 -14.00 20.39
N GLU A 82 13.45 -14.12 19.07
CA GLU A 82 12.42 -13.34 18.34
C GLU A 82 11.60 -14.30 17.47
N GLU A 83 10.27 -14.22 17.55
CA GLU A 83 9.40 -15.02 16.67
C GLU A 83 9.64 -14.57 15.22
N PRO A 84 9.85 -15.50 14.27
CA PRO A 84 10.12 -15.12 12.89
C PRO A 84 8.92 -14.33 12.34
N VAL A 85 9.19 -13.11 11.87
CA VAL A 85 8.21 -12.30 11.15
C VAL A 85 7.74 -13.11 9.95
N GLY A 86 6.43 -13.31 9.84
CA GLY A 86 5.77 -14.09 8.81
C GLY A 86 4.64 -13.29 8.17
N GLY A 87 4.27 -13.64 6.96
CA GLY A 87 3.17 -12.97 6.28
C GLY A 87 2.65 -13.75 5.10
N VAL A 88 1.52 -13.29 4.59
CA VAL A 88 0.88 -13.85 3.40
C VAL A 88 0.35 -12.74 2.52
N VAL A 89 0.35 -12.99 1.22
CA VAL A 89 -0.38 -12.20 0.23
C VAL A 89 -1.60 -12.98 -0.18
N ARG A 90 -2.78 -12.41 0.03
CA ARG A 90 -4.04 -12.92 -0.51
C ARG A 90 -4.41 -12.08 -1.72
N TYR A 91 -4.75 -12.71 -2.84
CA TYR A 91 -5.13 -11.97 -4.03
C TYR A 91 -6.24 -12.68 -4.83
N ALA A 92 -6.99 -11.90 -5.59
CA ALA A 92 -7.93 -12.37 -6.59
C ALA A 92 -7.69 -11.60 -7.89
N ILE A 93 -7.97 -12.27 -9.02
CA ILE A 93 -7.90 -11.68 -10.35
C ILE A 93 -9.32 -11.59 -10.88
N GLU A 94 -9.83 -10.37 -11.01
CA GLU A 94 -11.20 -10.08 -11.44
C GLU A 94 -11.19 -8.85 -12.34
N ASP A 95 -11.98 -8.86 -13.42
CA ASP A 95 -12.16 -7.71 -14.31
C ASP A 95 -10.83 -7.09 -14.84
N GLY A 96 -9.82 -7.93 -15.08
CA GLY A 96 -8.50 -7.48 -15.55
C GLY A 96 -7.62 -6.80 -14.50
N LYS A 97 -8.06 -6.75 -13.24
CA LYS A 97 -7.30 -6.22 -12.09
C LYS A 97 -6.95 -7.35 -11.11
N VAL A 98 -5.79 -7.23 -10.49
CA VAL A 98 -5.35 -8.05 -9.37
C VAL A 98 -5.61 -7.27 -8.10
N ARG A 99 -6.60 -7.70 -7.32
CA ARG A 99 -6.86 -7.16 -5.98
C ARG A 99 -6.08 -7.99 -4.97
N PHE A 100 -5.19 -7.37 -4.21
CA PHE A 100 -4.37 -8.08 -3.24
C PHE A 100 -4.36 -7.41 -1.86
N SER A 101 -4.19 -8.24 -0.83
CA SER A 101 -4.01 -7.86 0.56
C SER A 101 -2.75 -8.51 1.10
N VAL A 102 -1.91 -7.72 1.73
CA VAL A 102 -0.72 -8.19 2.45
C VAL A 102 -1.06 -8.23 3.94
N ILE A 103 -0.80 -9.37 4.58
CA ILE A 103 -1.02 -9.59 6.01
C ILE A 103 0.30 -10.04 6.62
N VAL A 104 0.77 -9.32 7.64
CA VAL A 104 2.00 -9.62 8.38
C VAL A 104 1.63 -9.88 9.84
N ASN A 105 2.16 -10.96 10.42
CA ASN A 105 1.81 -11.42 11.76
C ASN A 105 2.47 -10.62 12.91
N SER A 106 3.40 -9.73 12.59
CA SER A 106 4.08 -8.82 13.54
C SER A 106 3.33 -7.49 13.67
N VAL A 107 3.40 -6.87 14.86
CA VAL A 107 2.74 -5.59 15.19
C VAL A 107 3.68 -4.53 15.76
N ASP A 108 4.97 -4.84 15.89
CA ASP A 108 5.91 -4.03 16.67
C ASP A 108 6.63 -2.96 15.83
N GLU A 109 6.54 -3.05 14.50
CA GLU A 109 7.22 -2.13 13.58
C GLU A 109 6.27 -1.60 12.50
N GLN A 110 6.63 -0.46 11.93
CA GLN A 110 5.94 0.08 10.76
C GLN A 110 6.56 -0.51 9.50
N TYR A 111 5.74 -1.22 8.72
CA TYR A 111 6.17 -1.79 7.45
C TYR A 111 5.55 -1.05 6.27
N SER A 112 6.34 -0.90 5.22
CA SER A 112 5.90 -0.44 3.90
C SER A 112 5.95 -1.59 2.91
N VAL A 113 4.92 -1.69 2.07
CA VAL A 113 4.84 -2.64 0.97
C VAL A 113 5.27 -1.95 -0.31
N TRP A 114 6.13 -2.64 -1.05
CA TRP A 114 6.64 -2.25 -2.35
C TRP A 114 6.35 -3.36 -3.36
N LEU A 115 6.16 -2.96 -4.61
CA LEU A 115 6.02 -3.83 -5.75
C LEU A 115 7.26 -3.68 -6.60
N ARG A 116 7.92 -4.79 -6.89
CA ARG A 116 9.09 -4.85 -7.76
C ARG A 116 8.75 -5.64 -9.01
N ASP A 117 9.01 -5.03 -10.16
CA ASP A 117 8.99 -5.73 -11.43
C ASP A 117 10.19 -6.69 -11.48
N PRO A 118 9.99 -8.00 -11.68
CA PRO A 118 11.07 -8.98 -11.71
C PRO A 118 11.98 -8.86 -12.95
N ASP A 119 11.50 -8.27 -14.05
CA ASP A 119 12.23 -8.14 -15.31
C ASP A 119 13.04 -6.84 -15.34
N THR A 120 12.46 -5.72 -14.90
CA THR A 120 13.12 -4.41 -14.92
C THR A 120 13.79 -4.03 -13.60
N GLU A 121 13.50 -4.78 -12.53
CA GLU A 121 13.84 -4.46 -11.14
C GLU A 121 13.27 -3.11 -10.65
N GLU A 122 12.35 -2.50 -11.41
CA GLU A 122 11.72 -1.25 -11.03
C GLU A 122 10.90 -1.44 -9.76
N LEU A 123 11.13 -0.55 -8.80
CA LEU A 123 10.48 -0.59 -7.49
C LEU A 123 9.48 0.55 -7.35
N SER A 124 8.26 0.21 -7.02
CA SER A 124 7.17 1.15 -6.80
C SER A 124 6.56 0.91 -5.42
N ARG A 125 6.27 1.98 -4.70
CA ARG A 125 5.59 1.83 -3.41
C ARG A 125 4.18 1.30 -3.65
N ALA A 126 3.57 0.63 -2.69
CA ALA A 126 2.16 0.26 -2.74
C ALA A 126 1.38 0.97 -1.64
N PHE A 127 1.72 0.68 -0.39
CA PHE A 127 1.06 1.23 0.79
C PHE A 127 1.86 0.93 2.06
N ASP A 128 1.53 1.61 3.15
CA ASP A 128 1.99 1.22 4.49
C ASP A 128 1.01 0.23 5.11
N LEU A 129 1.53 -0.75 5.85
CA LEU A 129 0.69 -1.65 6.62
C LEU A 129 0.14 -0.94 7.85
N VAL A 130 -1.14 -1.21 8.16
CA VAL A 130 -1.84 -0.65 9.30
C VAL A 130 -2.38 -1.76 10.21
N PRO A 131 -2.59 -1.51 11.52
CA PRO A 131 -3.14 -2.51 12.43
C PRO A 131 -4.50 -3.06 11.96
N GLY A 132 -4.61 -4.39 11.89
CA GLY A 132 -5.82 -5.11 11.48
C GLY A 132 -6.10 -6.35 12.34
N LYS A 133 -7.08 -7.15 11.93
CA LYS A 133 -7.38 -8.42 12.59
C LYS A 133 -6.33 -9.46 12.17
N GLY A 134 -5.47 -9.87 13.10
CA GLY A 134 -4.44 -10.89 12.86
C GLY A 134 -3.06 -10.35 12.49
N GLY A 135 -2.80 -9.05 12.75
CA GLY A 135 -1.51 -8.41 12.55
C GLY A 135 -1.62 -7.10 11.78
N LEU A 136 -0.57 -6.73 11.06
CA LEU A 136 -0.55 -5.56 10.19
C LEU A 136 -1.06 -5.94 8.80
N VAL A 137 -1.87 -5.06 8.21
CA VAL A 137 -2.58 -5.32 6.95
C VAL A 137 -2.59 -4.10 6.04
N GLY A 138 -2.55 -4.34 4.73
CA GLY A 138 -2.78 -3.33 3.71
C GLY A 138 -3.29 -3.98 2.44
N SER A 139 -3.86 -3.21 1.52
CA SER A 139 -4.46 -3.75 0.31
C SER A 139 -4.43 -2.75 -0.83
N ALA A 140 -4.23 -3.24 -2.04
CA ALA A 140 -4.29 -2.45 -3.26
C ALA A 140 -4.81 -3.28 -4.44
N ALA A 141 -5.03 -2.60 -5.56
CA ALA A 141 -5.29 -3.21 -6.85
C ALA A 141 -4.26 -2.75 -7.89
N LEU A 142 -3.88 -3.65 -8.79
CA LEU A 142 -3.00 -3.38 -9.93
C LEU A 142 -3.53 -4.05 -11.20
N SER A 143 -3.10 -3.61 -12.38
CA SER A 143 -3.48 -4.24 -13.66
C SER A 143 -2.89 -5.64 -13.78
N THR A 144 -3.64 -6.61 -14.30
CA THR A 144 -3.12 -7.94 -14.64
C THR A 144 -1.98 -7.92 -15.65
N GLU A 145 -1.87 -6.85 -16.44
CA GLU A 145 -0.77 -6.63 -17.39
C GLU A 145 0.59 -6.42 -16.70
N LEU A 146 0.60 -6.08 -15.41
CA LEU A 146 1.80 -5.92 -14.60
C LEU A 146 2.29 -7.23 -13.96
N LEU A 147 1.61 -8.35 -14.20
CA LEU A 147 2.04 -9.63 -13.68
C LEU A 147 3.14 -10.24 -14.58
N PRO A 148 4.15 -10.93 -14.00
CA PRO A 148 4.34 -11.20 -12.57
C PRO A 148 4.91 -10.01 -11.78
N VAL A 149 4.59 -9.91 -10.49
CA VAL A 149 5.09 -8.83 -9.61
C VAL A 149 5.57 -9.35 -8.25
N GLU A 150 6.73 -8.87 -7.78
CA GLU A 150 7.33 -9.22 -6.49
C GLU A 150 6.81 -8.25 -5.43
N VAL A 151 6.13 -8.78 -4.43
CA VAL A 151 5.72 -8.04 -3.23
C VAL A 151 6.87 -8.07 -2.25
N VAL A 152 7.38 -6.89 -1.90
CA VAL A 152 8.48 -6.69 -0.94
C VAL A 152 7.92 -5.94 0.27
N VAL A 153 8.00 -6.55 1.45
CA VAL A 153 7.68 -5.88 2.72
C VAL A 153 8.97 -5.43 3.36
N SER A 154 9.04 -4.14 3.69
CA SER A 154 10.24 -3.45 4.15
C SER A 154 9.96 -2.65 5.41
N THR A 155 10.94 -2.54 6.31
CA THR A 155 10.88 -1.63 7.47
C THR A 155 11.19 -0.18 7.09
N SER A 156 11.71 0.06 5.88
CA SER A 156 11.92 1.40 5.34
C SER A 156 10.84 1.80 4.34
N ALA A 157 10.42 3.07 4.47
CA ALA A 157 9.55 3.78 3.53
C ALA A 157 10.35 4.51 2.43
N ASP A 158 11.69 4.38 2.41
CA ASP A 158 12.55 4.94 1.36
C ASP A 158 12.80 3.91 0.24
N LYS A 159 12.52 4.30 -1.02
CA LYS A 159 12.73 3.46 -2.22
C LYS A 159 14.17 2.98 -2.32
N ALA A 160 15.15 3.80 -1.93
CA ALA A 160 16.56 3.44 -2.01
C ALA A 160 16.96 2.32 -1.03
N GLN A 161 16.23 2.17 0.08
CA GLN A 161 16.53 1.21 1.14
C GLN A 161 15.57 0.03 1.18
N ALA A 162 14.44 0.11 0.47
CA ALA A 162 13.36 -0.85 0.58
C ALA A 162 13.75 -2.30 0.23
N VAL A 163 14.71 -2.50 -0.68
CA VAL A 163 15.20 -3.84 -1.04
C VAL A 163 16.17 -4.39 0.02
N GLU A 164 17.00 -3.51 0.59
CA GLU A 164 17.99 -3.85 1.61
C GLU A 164 17.31 -4.19 2.94
N SER A 165 16.38 -3.34 3.36
CA SER A 165 15.54 -3.47 4.56
C SER A 165 14.31 -4.36 4.37
N ALA A 166 14.27 -5.12 3.27
CA ALA A 166 13.22 -6.11 3.02
C ALA A 166 13.26 -7.22 4.08
N VAL A 167 12.14 -7.44 4.75
CA VAL A 167 11.96 -8.51 5.74
C VAL A 167 11.22 -9.71 5.17
N LEU A 168 10.29 -9.47 4.24
CA LEU A 168 9.45 -10.50 3.62
C LEU A 168 9.35 -10.26 2.11
N ARG A 169 9.31 -11.34 1.33
CA ARG A 169 9.15 -11.30 -0.12
C ARG A 169 8.20 -12.37 -0.62
N GLY A 170 7.47 -12.09 -1.69
CA GLY A 170 6.67 -13.11 -2.36
C GLY A 170 6.27 -12.68 -3.75
N MET A 171 5.88 -13.64 -4.58
CA MET A 171 5.60 -13.42 -6.01
C MET A 171 4.12 -13.64 -6.30
N ILE A 172 3.46 -12.62 -6.86
CA ILE A 172 2.15 -12.80 -7.48
C ILE A 172 2.40 -13.15 -8.95
N LYS A 173 1.95 -14.33 -9.36
CA LYS A 173 2.07 -14.83 -10.74
C LYS A 173 0.74 -14.70 -11.46
N PRO A 174 0.74 -14.57 -12.80
CA PRO A 174 -0.48 -14.77 -13.56
C PRO A 174 -1.06 -16.15 -13.25
N MET A 175 -2.39 -16.23 -13.13
CA MET A 175 -3.06 -17.51 -12.93
C MET A 175 -2.76 -18.36 -14.17
N ALA A 176 -2.00 -19.44 -14.00
CA ALA A 176 -1.76 -20.37 -15.09
C ALA A 176 -3.13 -20.93 -15.50
N GLU A 177 -3.53 -20.72 -16.77
CA GLU A 177 -4.60 -21.53 -17.34
C GLU A 177 -4.18 -22.99 -17.19
N GLU A 178 -4.90 -23.75 -16.38
CA GLU A 178 -4.81 -25.21 -16.42
C GLU A 178 -5.15 -25.63 -17.85
N GLN A 179 -4.12 -25.92 -18.65
CA GLN A 179 -4.30 -26.54 -19.96
C GLN A 179 -4.93 -27.91 -19.71
N ASN A 180 -6.21 -28.02 -20.10
CA ASN A 180 -6.93 -29.29 -20.25
C ASN A 180 -6.18 -30.27 -21.15
#